data_AF-A0A1G1XX07-F1
#
_entry.id   AF-A0A1G1XX07-F1
#
_cell.length_a   1.000
_cell.length_b   1.000
_cell.length_c   1.000
_cell.angle_alpha   90.00
_cell.angle_beta   90.00
_cell.angle_gamma   90.00
#
_symmetry.space_group_name_H-M   'P 1'
#
loop_
_entity.id
_entity.type
_entity.pdbx_description
1 polymer ?
#
loop_
_entity_poly.entity_id
_entity_poly.type
_entity_poly.pdbx_seq_one_letter_code
_entity_poly.pdbx_strand_id
1 'polypeptide(L)'
;MEIFSVIWNQYLYIPLFNFLIWLYLTYSFYNLGIAVILLTLALRLVLLPFTILAERGKIISRELTKKIKEIEKDFSSDPIKKRQAVRKFLKKKRIRPWAKAIVLVVQAVVLILLYRVFIGGINTESKLHLLYPSIPRPDFINTKFLWFDIAQRDLIAPAIVAGYIFTQIIIKQWRKKDELNKKEQIYGILFPAFSFAILAVLPAVKSIFILTSLIFSTIITTITTLIILTAKNTKNKSNN
;
A
#
# COMPACT_ATOMS: atom_id res chain seq x y z
N MET A 1 9.12 28.15 6.34
CA MET A 1 9.19 27.01 5.38
C MET A 1 10.42 26.13 5.59
N GLU A 2 11.48 26.63 6.25
CA GLU A 2 12.70 25.85 6.47
C GLU A 2 12.54 24.64 7.41
N ILE A 3 11.75 24.76 8.49
CA ILE A 3 11.56 23.67 9.47
C ILE A 3 11.04 22.39 8.80
N PHE A 4 10.06 22.48 7.90
CA PHE A 4 9.55 21.32 7.19
C PHE A 4 10.63 20.67 6.32
N SER A 5 11.44 21.48 5.63
CA SER A 5 12.54 20.97 4.80
C SER A 5 13.65 20.31 5.63
N VAL A 6 13.97 20.86 6.80
CA VAL A 6 14.92 20.28 7.75
C VAL A 6 14.38 18.95 8.28
N ILE A 7 13.12 18.92 8.72
CA ILE A 7 12.50 17.68 9.22
C ILE A 7 12.52 16.61 8.13
N TRP A 8 12.10 16.99 6.92
CA TRP A 8 12.05 16.11 5.77
C TRP A 8 13.44 15.56 5.40
N ASN A 9 14.45 16.41 5.31
CA ASN A 9 15.78 15.97 4.90
C ASN A 9 16.46 15.17 6.02
N GLN A 10 16.50 15.71 7.24
CA GLN A 10 17.29 15.15 8.34
C GLN A 10 16.70 13.89 8.95
N TYR A 11 15.37 13.81 9.06
CA TYR A 11 14.71 12.70 9.76
C TYR A 11 14.02 11.70 8.85
N LEU A 12 13.74 12.05 7.59
CA LEU A 12 13.10 11.13 6.65
C LEU A 12 14.04 10.72 5.52
N TYR A 13 14.60 11.67 4.78
CA TYR A 13 15.39 11.37 3.59
C TYR A 13 16.75 10.76 3.91
N ILE A 14 17.57 11.41 4.75
CA ILE A 14 18.92 10.94 5.08
C ILE A 14 18.88 9.55 5.75
N PRO A 15 18.03 9.28 6.77
CA PRO A 15 17.97 7.96 7.37
C PRO A 15 17.49 6.87 6.40
N LEU A 16 16.49 7.17 5.56
CA LEU A 16 15.99 6.21 4.58
C LEU A 16 17.04 5.92 3.50
N PHE A 17 17.74 6.93 3.01
CA PHE A 17 18.81 6.77 2.02
C PHE A 17 19.96 5.93 2.59
N ASN A 18 20.43 6.26 3.79
CA ASN A 18 21.47 5.49 4.48
C ASN A 18 21.06 4.05 4.71
N PHE A 19 19.83 3.82 5.16
CA PHE A 19 19.32 2.47 5.37
C PHE A 19 19.22 1.70 4.04
N LEU A 20 18.81 2.34 2.95
CA LEU A 20 18.78 1.73 1.62
C LEU A 20 20.19 1.33 1.15
N ILE A 21 21.18 2.20 1.31
CA ILE A 21 22.57 1.90 0.92
C ILE A 21 23.18 0.83 1.81
N TRP A 22 22.87 0.84 3.10
CA TRP A 22 23.29 -0.22 4.01
C TRP A 22 22.71 -1.59 3.62
N LEU A 23 21.43 -1.64 3.23
CA LEU A 23 20.80 -2.86 2.69
C LEU A 23 21.46 -3.29 1.38
N TYR A 24 21.75 -2.33 0.48
CA TYR A 24 22.43 -2.54 -0.79
C TYR A 24 23.77 -3.26 -0.62
N LEU A 25 24.58 -2.79 0.33
CA LEU A 25 25.92 -3.31 0.61
C LEU A 25 25.91 -4.65 1.36
N THR A 26 24.95 -4.85 2.27
CA THR A 26 24.99 -5.98 3.22
C THR A 26 24.18 -7.19 2.75
N TYR A 27 22.94 -6.98 2.29
CA TYR A 27 21.97 -8.06 2.07
C TYR A 27 21.49 -8.17 0.62
N SER A 28 21.91 -7.24 -0.24
CA SER A 28 21.32 -7.09 -1.56
C SER A 28 22.22 -7.59 -2.69
N PHE A 29 23.36 -8.19 -2.38
CA PHE A 29 24.35 -8.64 -3.36
C PHE A 29 24.70 -7.54 -4.38
N TYR A 30 24.82 -6.29 -3.90
CA TYR A 30 25.06 -5.11 -4.74
C TYR A 30 24.01 -4.89 -5.85
N ASN A 31 22.76 -5.33 -5.64
CA ASN A 31 21.64 -5.05 -6.52
C ASN A 31 20.65 -4.08 -5.87
N LEU A 32 20.44 -2.91 -6.45
CA LEU A 32 19.59 -1.89 -5.82
C LEU A 32 18.09 -2.24 -5.84
N GLY A 33 17.63 -3.05 -6.81
CA GLY A 33 16.24 -3.51 -6.86
C GLY A 33 15.90 -4.43 -5.69
N ILE A 34 16.81 -5.35 -5.34
CA ILE A 34 16.66 -6.20 -4.15
C ILE A 34 16.67 -5.34 -2.87
N ALA A 35 17.47 -4.26 -2.84
CA ALA A 35 17.59 -3.40 -1.66
C ALA A 35 16.27 -2.66 -1.41
N VAL A 36 15.61 -2.21 -2.48
CA VAL A 36 14.28 -1.60 -2.42
C VAL A 36 13.23 -2.61 -1.94
N ILE A 37 13.30 -3.88 -2.37
CA ILE A 37 12.40 -4.94 -1.89
C ILE A 37 12.58 -5.13 -0.38
N LEU A 38 13.82 -5.27 0.09
CA LEU A 38 14.14 -5.43 1.51
C LEU A 38 13.70 -4.22 2.34
N LEU A 39 13.95 -3.01 1.85
CA LEU A 39 13.49 -1.77 2.47
C LEU A 39 11.97 -1.75 2.60
N THR A 40 11.26 -2.14 1.53
CA THR A 40 9.80 -2.20 1.53
C THR A 40 9.28 -3.19 2.56
N LEU A 41 9.90 -4.37 2.67
CA LEU A 41 9.55 -5.39 3.64
C LEU A 41 9.80 -4.90 5.07
N ALA A 42 10.95 -4.29 5.35
CA ALA A 42 11.27 -3.73 6.66
C ALA A 42 10.24 -2.67 7.09
N LEU A 43 9.90 -1.73 6.20
CA LEU A 43 8.86 -0.73 6.47
C LEU A 43 7.49 -1.37 6.70
N ARG A 44 7.15 -2.39 5.91
CA ARG A 44 5.89 -3.13 6.05
C ARG A 44 5.80 -3.91 7.36
N LEU A 45 6.92 -4.42 7.88
CA LEU A 45 6.99 -5.06 9.18
C LEU A 45 6.80 -4.06 10.32
N VAL A 46 7.42 -2.87 10.25
CA VAL A 46 7.20 -1.80 11.25
C VAL A 46 5.74 -1.32 11.24
N LEU A 47 5.11 -1.23 10.07
CA LEU A 47 3.70 -0.83 9.91
C LEU A 47 2.71 -1.97 10.06
N LEU A 48 3.16 -3.18 10.37
CA LEU A 48 2.34 -4.38 10.51
C LEU A 48 1.18 -4.20 11.52
N PRO A 49 1.38 -3.68 12.76
CA PRO A 49 0.27 -3.50 13.70
C PRO A 49 -0.82 -2.57 13.17
N PHE A 50 -0.42 -1.48 12.50
CA PHE A 50 -1.35 -0.55 11.85
C PHE A 50 -2.10 -1.20 10.68
N THR A 51 -1.40 -2.01 9.89
CA THR A 51 -1.98 -2.75 8.77
C THR A 51 -3.04 -3.73 9.25
N ILE A 52 -2.77 -4.50 10.31
CA ILE A 52 -3.75 -5.42 10.92
C ILE A 52 -4.98 -4.65 11.42
N LEU A 53 -4.78 -3.52 12.09
CA LEU A 53 -5.89 -2.68 12.56
C LEU A 53 -6.74 -2.14 11.40
N ALA A 54 -6.09 -1.73 10.30
CA ALA A 54 -6.77 -1.29 9.09
C ALA A 54 -7.57 -2.42 8.44
N GLU A 55 -7.05 -3.65 8.39
CA GLU A 55 -7.78 -4.82 7.86
C GLU A 55 -9.00 -5.18 8.69
N ARG A 56 -8.90 -5.16 10.03
CA ARG A 56 -10.05 -5.36 10.92
C ARG A 56 -11.14 -4.31 10.67
N GLY A 57 -10.75 -3.05 10.50
CA GLY A 57 -11.68 -1.96 10.14
C GLY A 57 -12.41 -2.20 8.81
N LYS A 58 -11.75 -2.82 7.82
CA LYS A 58 -12.39 -3.17 6.54
C LYS A 58 -13.49 -4.21 6.71
N ILE A 59 -13.29 -5.22 7.57
CA ILE A 59 -14.31 -6.25 7.84
C ILE A 59 -15.57 -5.61 8.45
N ILE A 60 -15.38 -4.79 9.49
CA ILE A 60 -16.47 -4.06 10.14
C ILE A 60 -17.19 -3.16 9.14
N SER A 61 -16.44 -2.43 8.31
CA SER A 61 -17.03 -1.54 7.30
C SER A 61 -17.90 -2.30 6.30
N ARG A 62 -17.51 -3.52 5.90
CA ARG A 62 -18.33 -4.37 5.00
C ARG A 62 -19.66 -4.74 5.64
N GLU A 63 -19.67 -5.14 6.92
CA GLU A 63 -20.90 -5.44 7.65
C GLU A 63 -21.81 -4.21 7.75
N LEU A 64 -21.23 -3.03 7.98
CA LEU A 64 -22.00 -1.79 7.96
C LEU A 64 -22.58 -1.49 6.59
N THR A 65 -21.81 -1.63 5.50
CA THR A 65 -22.32 -1.39 4.14
C THR A 65 -23.52 -2.30 3.84
N LYS A 66 -23.49 -3.56 4.27
CA LYS A 66 -24.64 -4.48 4.10
C LYS A 66 -25.88 -3.98 4.84
N LYS A 67 -25.75 -3.63 6.13
CA LYS A 67 -26.86 -3.08 6.92
C LYS A 67 -27.39 -1.76 6.38
N ILE A 68 -26.51 -0.92 5.84
CA ILE A 68 -26.92 0.31 5.16
C ILE A 68 -27.77 -0.06 3.94
N LYS A 69 -27.32 -0.99 3.08
CA LYS A 69 -28.10 -1.45 1.92
C LYS A 69 -29.48 -2.02 2.32
N GLU A 70 -29.59 -2.70 3.45
CA GLU A 70 -30.88 -3.17 3.98
C GLU A 70 -31.79 -2.00 4.38
N ILE A 71 -31.31 -1.06 5.21
CA ILE A 71 -32.04 0.16 5.56
C ILE A 71 -32.44 0.94 4.31
N GLU A 72 -31.56 1.00 3.31
CA GLU A 72 -31.84 1.68 2.05
C GLU A 72 -32.97 1.02 1.25
N LYS A 73 -33.18 -0.30 1.38
CA LYS A 73 -34.30 -1.02 0.78
C LYS A 73 -35.60 -0.74 1.54
N ASP A 74 -35.56 -0.78 2.86
CA ASP A 74 -36.74 -0.59 3.71
C ASP A 74 -37.37 0.81 3.57
N PHE A 75 -36.55 1.83 3.30
CA PHE A 75 -36.97 3.21 3.11
C PHE A 75 -36.90 3.68 1.64
N SER A 76 -37.00 2.77 0.67
CA SER A 76 -36.89 3.12 -0.77
C SER A 76 -37.91 4.18 -1.21
N SER A 77 -39.09 4.20 -0.60
CA SER A 77 -40.20 5.10 -0.96
C SER A 77 -40.08 6.52 -0.38
N ASP A 78 -39.17 6.75 0.59
CA ASP A 78 -39.00 8.05 1.24
C ASP A 78 -37.51 8.43 1.36
N PRO A 79 -36.99 9.28 0.46
CA PRO A 79 -35.57 9.64 0.45
C PRO A 79 -35.15 10.47 1.68
N ILE A 80 -36.08 11.17 2.33
CA ILE A 80 -35.81 11.97 3.53
C ILE A 80 -35.62 11.03 4.73
N LYS A 81 -36.58 10.11 4.94
CA LYS A 81 -36.48 9.09 6.00
C LYS A 81 -35.29 8.17 5.79
N LYS A 82 -35.00 7.77 4.54
CA LYS A 82 -33.81 6.99 4.17
C LYS A 82 -32.51 7.65 4.66
N ARG A 83 -32.30 8.94 4.33
CA ARG A 83 -31.11 9.69 4.77
C ARG A 83 -31.02 9.80 6.29
N GLN A 84 -32.15 10.03 6.97
CA GLN A 84 -32.20 10.11 8.43
C GLN A 84 -31.88 8.77 9.10
N ALA A 85 -32.45 7.67 8.61
CA ALA A 85 -32.23 6.32 9.15
C ALA A 85 -30.76 5.90 9.00
N VAL A 86 -30.16 6.12 7.83
CA VAL A 86 -28.73 5.85 7.60
C VAL A 86 -27.85 6.70 8.53
N ARG A 87 -28.14 7.99 8.69
CA ARG A 87 -27.39 8.86 9.63
C ARG A 87 -27.52 8.39 11.06
N LYS A 88 -28.72 7.99 11.51
CA LYS A 88 -28.96 7.48 12.86
C LYS A 88 -28.21 6.17 13.10
N PHE A 89 -28.16 5.29 12.11
CA PHE A 89 -27.40 4.04 12.16
C PHE A 89 -25.88 4.29 12.24
N LEU A 90 -25.35 5.17 11.39
CA LEU A 90 -23.93 5.54 11.38
C LEU A 90 -23.50 6.18 12.72
N LYS A 91 -24.32 7.09 13.28
CA LYS A 91 -24.02 7.71 14.59
C LYS A 91 -23.93 6.70 15.74
N LYS A 92 -24.69 5.61 15.69
CA LYS A 92 -24.64 4.53 16.69
C LYS A 92 -23.37 3.68 16.60
N LYS A 93 -22.71 3.63 15.44
CA LYS A 93 -21.50 2.81 15.21
C LYS A 93 -20.25 3.69 15.27
N ARG A 94 -19.52 3.65 16.39
CA ARG A 94 -18.19 4.27 16.52
C ARG A 94 -17.13 3.47 15.74
N ILE A 95 -16.88 3.83 14.49
CA ILE A 95 -15.75 3.29 13.71
C ILE A 95 -14.57 4.24 13.80
N ARG A 96 -13.34 3.71 13.90
CA ARG A 96 -12.09 4.47 13.92
C ARG A 96 -11.45 4.48 12.52
N PRO A 97 -11.62 5.52 11.69
CA PRO A 97 -11.15 5.54 10.29
C PRO A 97 -9.64 5.76 10.12
N TRP A 98 -8.95 6.19 11.18
CA TRP A 98 -7.57 6.69 11.12
C TRP A 98 -6.52 5.66 10.71
N ALA A 99 -6.69 4.38 11.05
CA ALA A 99 -5.71 3.34 10.75
C ALA A 99 -5.43 3.21 9.23
N LYS A 100 -6.48 3.32 8.40
CA LYS A 100 -6.32 3.29 6.94
C LYS A 100 -5.59 4.53 6.41
N ALA A 101 -5.88 5.69 6.97
CA ALA A 101 -5.24 6.94 6.56
C ALA A 101 -3.74 6.93 6.87
N ILE A 102 -3.34 6.48 8.06
CA ILE A 102 -1.94 6.40 8.48
C ILE A 102 -1.11 5.56 7.51
N VAL A 103 -1.58 4.34 7.17
CA VAL A 103 -0.85 3.45 6.25
C VAL A 103 -0.71 4.09 4.86
N LEU A 104 -1.74 4.77 4.36
CA LEU A 104 -1.70 5.45 3.06
C LEU A 104 -0.74 6.64 3.07
N VAL A 105 -0.73 7.44 4.14
CA VAL A 105 0.17 8.60 4.28
C VAL A 105 1.62 8.12 4.30
N VAL A 106 1.95 7.10 5.09
CA VAL A 106 3.31 6.57 5.14
C VAL A 106 3.72 6.00 3.77
N GLN A 107 2.81 5.33 3.08
CA GLN A 107 3.07 4.81 1.73
C GLN A 107 3.38 5.93 0.72
N ALA A 108 2.64 7.04 0.77
CA ALA A 108 2.90 8.20 -0.08
C ALA A 108 4.24 8.86 0.24
N VAL A 109 4.55 9.07 1.52
CA VAL A 109 5.82 9.67 1.97
C VAL A 109 7.01 8.83 1.50
N VAL A 110 6.99 7.52 1.73
CA VAL A 110 8.06 6.61 1.30
C VAL A 110 8.23 6.63 -0.23
N LEU A 111 7.14 6.67 -0.99
CA LEU A 111 7.20 6.74 -2.45
C LEU A 111 7.87 8.04 -2.93
N ILE A 112 7.58 9.18 -2.30
CA ILE A 112 8.22 10.46 -2.60
C ILE A 112 9.71 10.41 -2.23
N LEU A 113 10.07 9.82 -1.09
CA LEU A 113 11.46 9.67 -0.67
C LEU A 113 12.25 8.81 -1.65
N LEU A 114 11.71 7.66 -2.04
CA LEU A 114 12.32 6.82 -3.08
C LEU A 114 12.47 7.61 -4.37
N TYR A 115 11.43 8.27 -4.85
CA TYR A 115 11.54 9.11 -6.06
C TYR A 115 12.68 10.12 -5.98
N ARG A 116 12.87 10.80 -4.84
CA ARG A 116 13.98 11.74 -4.61
C ARG A 116 15.35 11.07 -4.59
N VAL A 117 15.45 9.83 -4.12
CA VAL A 117 16.72 9.09 -4.16
C VAL A 117 17.16 8.84 -5.61
N PHE A 118 16.21 8.54 -6.51
CA PHE A 118 16.53 8.19 -7.90
C PHE A 118 16.58 9.40 -8.85
N ILE A 119 15.88 10.49 -8.56
CA ILE A 119 15.89 11.67 -9.43
C ILE A 119 17.28 12.33 -9.46
N GLY A 120 17.79 12.65 -10.65
CA GLY A 120 19.12 13.27 -10.82
C GLY A 120 20.30 12.29 -10.69
N GLY A 121 20.05 10.97 -10.63
CA GLY A 121 21.09 9.94 -10.54
C GLY A 121 21.48 9.61 -9.11
N ILE A 122 21.65 8.34 -8.78
CA ILE A 122 21.99 7.89 -7.42
C ILE A 122 23.50 7.95 -7.13
N ASN A 123 24.33 7.88 -8.18
CA ASN A 123 25.80 7.87 -8.12
C ASN A 123 26.42 9.28 -8.08
N THR A 124 25.64 10.31 -7.78
CA THR A 124 26.18 11.68 -7.73
C THR A 124 26.94 11.87 -6.43
N GLU A 125 28.15 12.44 -6.51
CA GLU A 125 28.99 12.81 -5.34
C GLU A 125 28.19 13.55 -4.25
N SER A 126 27.31 14.48 -4.66
CA SER A 126 26.45 15.24 -3.75
C SER A 126 25.45 14.39 -2.96
N LYS A 127 25.12 13.17 -3.39
CA LYS A 127 24.31 12.22 -2.61
C LYS A 127 25.17 11.31 -1.74
N LEU A 128 26.36 10.93 -2.20
CA LEU A 128 27.29 10.10 -1.42
C LEU A 128 27.80 10.85 -0.17
N HIS A 129 27.83 12.18 -0.19
CA HIS A 129 28.12 13.01 0.98
C HIS A 129 27.06 12.91 2.09
N LEU A 130 25.85 12.41 1.79
CA LEU A 130 24.78 12.22 2.78
C LEU A 130 24.91 10.89 3.53
N LEU A 131 25.90 10.07 3.19
CA LEU A 131 26.15 8.81 3.87
C LEU A 131 26.74 9.04 5.26
N TYR A 132 26.28 8.25 6.22
CA TYR A 132 26.86 8.22 7.55
C TYR A 132 28.29 7.68 7.51
N PRO A 133 29.16 8.13 8.42
CA PRO A 133 30.57 7.71 8.44
C PRO A 133 30.75 6.18 8.53
N SER A 134 29.79 5.48 9.13
CA SER A 134 29.81 4.02 9.28
C SER A 134 29.46 3.24 8.01
N ILE A 135 28.94 3.90 6.96
CA ILE A 135 28.53 3.23 5.72
C ILE A 135 29.61 3.45 4.67
N PRO A 136 30.25 2.38 4.15
CA PRO A 136 31.28 2.53 3.14
C PRO A 136 30.67 3.11 1.87
N ARG A 137 31.42 4.02 1.22
CA ARG A 137 30.97 4.66 -0.02
C ARG A 137 31.14 3.68 -1.18
N PRO A 138 30.07 3.32 -1.91
CA PRO A 138 30.19 2.51 -3.11
C PRO A 138 30.69 3.36 -4.29
N ASP A 139 31.63 2.82 -5.08
CA ASP A 139 32.14 3.49 -6.28
C ASP A 139 31.08 3.54 -7.40
N PHE A 140 30.25 2.50 -7.49
CA PHE A 140 29.14 2.42 -8.43
C PHE A 140 27.95 1.69 -7.81
N ILE A 141 26.75 2.27 -7.96
CA ILE A 141 25.51 1.60 -7.55
C ILE A 141 24.84 0.99 -8.78
N ASN A 142 24.75 -0.34 -8.76
CA ASN A 142 24.06 -1.10 -9.80
C ASN A 142 22.53 -0.97 -9.67
N THR A 143 21.95 -0.23 -10.61
CA THR A 143 20.51 0.03 -10.73
C THR A 143 19.77 -0.99 -11.60
N LYS A 144 20.50 -1.92 -12.26
CA LYS A 144 19.88 -2.95 -13.09
C LYS A 144 19.18 -3.99 -12.21
N PHE A 145 17.91 -4.23 -12.49
CA PHE A 145 17.11 -5.25 -11.81
C PHE A 145 16.33 -6.06 -12.83
N LEU A 146 16.61 -7.36 -12.87
CA LEU A 146 16.04 -8.28 -13.85
C LEU A 146 16.27 -7.79 -15.29
N TRP A 147 15.21 -7.39 -16.00
CA TRP A 147 15.25 -6.95 -17.40
C TRP A 147 15.28 -5.43 -17.58
N PHE A 148 15.27 -4.63 -16.51
CA PHE A 148 15.15 -3.17 -16.60
C PHE A 148 16.04 -2.42 -15.61
N ASP A 149 16.23 -1.12 -15.85
CA ASP A 149 16.89 -0.22 -14.90
C ASP A 149 15.83 0.43 -14.00
N ILE A 150 15.97 0.25 -12.68
CA ILE A 150 14.98 0.76 -11.72
C ILE A 150 14.97 2.29 -11.62
N ALA A 151 16.07 2.94 -11.98
CA ALA A 151 16.19 4.40 -11.97
C ALA A 151 15.49 5.06 -13.16
N GLN A 152 15.21 4.30 -14.22
CA GLN A 152 14.61 4.80 -15.45
C GLN A 152 13.11 4.48 -15.53
N ARG A 153 12.43 5.10 -16.49
CA ARG A 153 11.04 4.76 -16.80
C ARG A 153 11.00 3.42 -17.51
N ASP A 154 10.03 2.59 -17.17
CA ASP A 154 9.77 1.31 -17.81
C ASP A 154 8.27 1.10 -17.99
N LEU A 155 7.86 0.35 -19.01
CA LEU A 155 6.45 0.05 -19.29
C LEU A 155 6.05 -1.34 -18.79
N ILE A 156 6.99 -2.28 -18.70
CA ILE A 156 6.71 -3.67 -18.33
C ILE A 156 6.42 -3.79 -16.84
N ALA A 157 7.23 -3.16 -15.97
CA ALA A 157 7.04 -3.22 -14.53
C ALA A 157 5.69 -2.62 -14.07
N PRO A 158 5.26 -1.43 -14.55
CA PRO A 158 3.89 -0.95 -14.32
C PRO A 158 2.80 -1.89 -14.85
N ALA A 159 3.00 -2.54 -16.00
CA ALA A 159 2.03 -3.48 -16.57
C ALA A 159 1.84 -4.69 -15.66
N ILE A 160 2.92 -5.23 -15.09
CA ILE A 160 2.86 -6.33 -14.11
C ILE A 160 2.07 -5.91 -12.86
N VAL A 161 2.33 -4.71 -12.34
CA VAL A 161 1.57 -4.18 -11.18
C VAL A 161 0.09 -4.03 -11.51
N ALA A 162 -0.23 -3.43 -12.64
CA ALA A 162 -1.61 -3.25 -13.08
C ALA A 162 -2.31 -4.59 -13.31
N GLY A 163 -1.63 -5.55 -13.94
CA GLY A 163 -2.10 -6.92 -14.11
C GLY A 163 -2.41 -7.59 -12.78
N TYR A 164 -1.49 -7.50 -11.81
CA TYR A 164 -1.71 -8.04 -10.46
C TYR A 164 -2.95 -7.43 -9.79
N ILE A 165 -3.08 -6.10 -9.82
CA ILE A 165 -4.25 -5.40 -9.26
C ILE A 165 -5.53 -5.83 -9.98
N PHE A 166 -5.51 -5.92 -11.30
CA PHE A 166 -6.62 -6.35 -12.12
C PHE A 166 -7.07 -7.77 -11.74
N THR A 167 -6.15 -8.73 -11.68
CA THR A 167 -6.43 -10.12 -11.26
C THR A 167 -7.06 -10.14 -9.87
N GLN A 168 -6.53 -9.38 -8.90
CA GLN A 168 -7.11 -9.31 -7.56
C GLN A 168 -8.55 -8.79 -7.55
N ILE A 169 -8.83 -7.79 -8.37
CA ILE A 169 -10.16 -7.19 -8.46
C ILE A 169 -11.13 -8.17 -9.11
N ILE A 170 -10.75 -8.79 -10.23
CA ILE A 170 -11.58 -9.76 -10.93
C ILE A 170 -11.94 -10.93 -10.01
N ILE A 171 -10.96 -11.52 -9.30
CA ILE A 171 -11.21 -12.59 -8.32
C ILE A 171 -12.22 -12.14 -7.24
N LYS A 172 -12.04 -10.92 -6.71
CA LYS A 172 -12.95 -10.37 -5.69
C LYS A 172 -14.36 -10.13 -6.23
N GLN A 173 -14.48 -9.66 -7.47
CA GLN A 173 -15.78 -9.42 -8.11
C GLN A 173 -16.51 -10.73 -8.38
N TRP A 174 -15.80 -11.74 -8.88
CA TRP A 174 -16.37 -13.06 -9.15
C TRP A 174 -16.93 -13.71 -7.89
N ARG A 175 -16.23 -13.60 -6.76
CA ARG A 175 -16.70 -14.11 -5.46
C ARG A 175 -17.88 -13.35 -4.87
N LYS A 176 -18.28 -12.20 -5.45
CA LYS A 176 -19.30 -11.29 -4.90
C LYS A 176 -20.25 -10.75 -5.97
N LYS A 177 -20.47 -11.50 -7.04
CA LYS A 177 -21.18 -11.06 -8.25
C LYS A 177 -22.55 -10.44 -7.94
N ASP A 178 -23.29 -10.99 -6.97
CA ASP A 178 -24.65 -10.55 -6.62
C ASP A 178 -24.72 -9.32 -5.68
N GLU A 179 -23.61 -8.91 -5.07
CA GLU A 179 -23.58 -7.76 -4.14
C GLU A 179 -23.11 -6.45 -4.81
N LEU A 180 -22.62 -6.52 -6.05
CA LEU A 180 -21.86 -5.45 -6.70
C LEU A 180 -22.75 -4.55 -7.58
N ASN A 181 -22.62 -3.24 -7.41
CA ASN A 181 -23.27 -2.26 -8.28
C ASN A 181 -22.53 -2.11 -9.62
N LYS A 182 -23.24 -1.72 -10.69
CA LYS A 182 -22.64 -1.43 -12.02
C LYS A 182 -21.42 -0.48 -11.94
N LYS A 183 -21.49 0.53 -11.07
CA LYS A 183 -20.37 1.47 -10.82
C LYS A 183 -19.14 0.76 -10.23
N GLU A 184 -19.32 -0.19 -9.32
CA GLU A 184 -18.23 -0.94 -8.69
C GLU A 184 -17.53 -1.87 -9.68
N GLN A 185 -18.26 -2.41 -10.67
CA GLN A 185 -17.69 -3.19 -11.76
C GLN A 185 -16.81 -2.33 -12.67
N ILE A 186 -17.30 -1.15 -13.07
CA ILE A 186 -16.55 -0.19 -13.91
C ILE A 186 -15.25 0.25 -13.22
N TYR A 187 -15.31 0.57 -11.93
CA TYR A 187 -14.10 0.91 -11.16
C TYR A 187 -13.07 -0.22 -11.14
N GLY A 188 -13.51 -1.47 -11.27
CA GLY A 188 -12.60 -2.60 -11.31
C GLY A 188 -11.73 -2.70 -12.55
N ILE A 189 -12.16 -2.11 -13.66
CA ILE A 189 -11.39 -2.03 -14.91
C ILE A 189 -10.61 -0.71 -14.96
N LEU A 190 -11.25 0.39 -14.56
CA LEU A 190 -10.65 1.72 -14.61
C LEU A 190 -9.46 1.86 -13.66
N PHE A 191 -9.54 1.29 -12.45
CA PHE A 191 -8.51 1.47 -11.43
C PHE A 191 -7.14 0.88 -11.84
N PRO A 192 -7.05 -0.36 -12.36
CA PRO A 192 -5.81 -0.89 -12.90
C PRO A 192 -5.23 -0.08 -14.06
N ALA A 193 -6.07 0.37 -14.99
CA ALA A 193 -5.64 1.19 -16.13
C ALA A 193 -5.08 2.55 -15.67
N PHE A 194 -5.75 3.19 -14.71
CA PHE A 194 -5.27 4.43 -14.10
C PHE A 194 -3.97 4.23 -13.32
N SER A 195 -3.86 3.14 -12.56
CA SER A 195 -2.63 2.76 -11.88
C SER A 195 -1.49 2.57 -12.88
N PHE A 196 -1.73 1.87 -14.00
CA PHE A 196 -0.73 1.72 -15.06
C PHE A 196 -0.24 3.08 -15.58
N ALA A 197 -1.16 4.00 -15.91
CA ALA A 197 -0.81 5.30 -16.47
C ALA A 197 0.07 6.12 -15.51
N ILE A 198 -0.28 6.20 -14.23
CA ILE A 198 0.56 6.87 -13.21
C ILE A 198 1.90 6.15 -13.07
N LEU A 199 1.88 4.82 -13.09
CA LEU A 199 3.09 4.02 -12.90
C LEU A 199 4.02 4.03 -14.13
N ALA A 200 3.54 4.36 -15.32
CA ALA A 200 4.39 4.54 -16.50
C ALA A 200 5.18 5.86 -16.50
N VAL A 201 4.68 6.92 -15.83
CA VAL A 201 5.26 8.29 -15.93
C VAL A 201 6.49 8.53 -15.03
N LEU A 202 6.66 7.73 -13.98
CA LEU A 202 7.74 7.88 -12.97
C LEU A 202 8.68 6.67 -13.04
N PRO A 203 9.87 6.73 -12.41
CA PRO A 203 10.86 5.66 -12.44
C PRO A 203 10.33 4.30 -11.97
N ALA A 204 10.87 3.21 -12.53
CA ALA A 204 10.39 1.85 -12.34
C ALA A 204 10.56 1.34 -10.90
N VAL A 205 11.45 1.96 -10.10
CA VAL A 205 11.60 1.69 -8.66
C VAL A 205 10.27 1.67 -7.90
N LYS A 206 9.33 2.56 -8.25
CA LYS A 206 8.02 2.61 -7.57
C LYS A 206 7.18 1.37 -7.87
N SER A 207 7.32 0.78 -9.05
CA SER A 207 6.55 -0.39 -9.46
C SER A 207 7.00 -1.59 -8.63
N ILE A 208 8.31 -1.72 -8.38
CA ILE A 208 8.87 -2.70 -7.45
C ILE A 208 8.31 -2.46 -6.04
N PHE A 209 8.44 -1.24 -5.53
CA PHE A 209 7.93 -0.87 -4.20
C PHE A 209 6.45 -1.21 -4.04
N ILE A 210 5.61 -0.82 -5.00
CA ILE A 210 4.16 -1.07 -4.97
C ILE A 210 3.87 -2.57 -5.07
N LEU A 211 4.53 -3.29 -5.98
CA LEU A 211 4.31 -4.72 -6.17
C LEU A 211 4.64 -5.50 -4.90
N THR A 212 5.83 -5.29 -4.33
CA THR A 212 6.26 -5.92 -3.07
C THR A 212 5.27 -5.61 -1.94
N SER A 213 4.86 -4.36 -1.84
CA SER A 213 3.87 -3.90 -0.88
C SER A 213 2.51 -4.60 -1.05
N LEU A 214 2.04 -4.79 -2.29
CA LEU A 214 0.77 -5.46 -2.60
C LEU A 214 0.83 -6.95 -2.26
N ILE A 215 1.93 -7.62 -2.59
CA ILE A 215 2.17 -9.02 -2.25
C ILE A 215 2.16 -9.19 -0.72
N PHE A 216 2.92 -8.37 -0.01
CA PHE A 216 2.94 -8.38 1.46
C PHE A 216 1.54 -8.16 2.04
N SER A 217 0.82 -7.14 1.56
CA SER A 217 -0.54 -6.85 2.02
C SER A 217 -1.48 -8.04 1.80
N THR A 218 -1.30 -8.78 0.71
CA THR A 218 -2.13 -9.93 0.39
C THR A 218 -1.85 -11.10 1.33
N ILE A 219 -0.58 -11.36 1.62
CA ILE A 219 -0.16 -12.36 2.61
C ILE A 219 -0.77 -12.02 3.99
N ILE A 220 -0.58 -10.78 4.47
CA ILE A 220 -1.13 -10.35 5.76
C ILE A 220 -2.66 -10.43 5.79
N THR A 221 -3.34 -10.07 4.71
CA THR A 221 -4.81 -10.15 4.64
C THR A 221 -5.28 -11.59 4.74
N THR A 222 -4.63 -12.52 4.05
CA THR A 222 -4.94 -13.95 4.12
C THR A 222 -4.73 -14.48 5.54
N ILE A 223 -3.57 -14.22 6.14
CA ILE A 223 -3.25 -14.63 7.52
C ILE A 223 -4.26 -14.05 8.51
N THR A 224 -4.53 -12.74 8.45
CA THR A 224 -5.46 -12.07 9.36
C THR A 224 -6.88 -12.63 9.22
N THR A 225 -7.32 -12.91 7.99
CA THR A 225 -8.64 -13.51 7.73
C THR A 225 -8.73 -14.91 8.30
N LEU A 226 -7.70 -15.75 8.10
CA LEU A 226 -7.63 -17.10 8.67
C LEU A 226 -7.73 -17.07 10.20
N ILE A 227 -6.92 -16.23 10.87
CA ILE A 227 -6.95 -16.08 12.33
C ILE A 227 -8.34 -15.67 12.84
N ILE A 228 -8.99 -14.71 12.18
CA ILE A 228 -10.32 -14.23 12.57
C ILE A 228 -11.38 -15.34 12.40
N LEU A 229 -11.32 -16.11 11.31
CA LEU A 229 -12.24 -17.23 11.07
C LEU A 229 -12.07 -18.34 12.12
N THR A 230 -10.83 -18.71 12.44
CA THR A 230 -10.53 -19.71 13.48
C THR A 230 -11.01 -19.26 14.87
N ALA A 231 -10.81 -17.98 15.21
CA ALA A 231 -11.29 -17.40 16.46
C ALA A 231 -12.84 -17.35 16.57
N LYS A 232 -13.54 -17.19 15.44
CA LYS A 232 -15.01 -17.21 15.42
C LYS A 232 -15.57 -18.63 15.59
N ASN A 233 -14.94 -19.63 14.95
CA ASN A 233 -15.38 -21.02 15.05
C ASN A 233 -15.19 -21.60 16.47
N THR A 234 -14.08 -21.27 17.13
CA THR A 234 -13.83 -21.68 18.53
C THR A 234 -14.85 -21.10 19.49
N LYS A 235 -15.21 -19.82 19.32
CA LYS A 235 -16.25 -19.16 20.14
C LYS A 235 -17.64 -19.76 19.93
N ASN A 236 -18.02 -20.10 18.70
CA ASN A 236 -19.30 -20.76 18.42
C ASN A 236 -19.36 -22.18 19.00
N LYS A 237 -18.23 -22.91 19.05
CA LYS A 237 -18.17 -24.27 19.60
C LYS A 237 -18.19 -24.33 21.14
N SER A 238 -17.88 -23.21 21.81
CA SER A 238 -17.97 -23.08 23.28
C SER A 238 -19.34 -22.61 23.76
N ASN A 239 -20.21 -22.12 22.86
CA ASN A 239 -21.55 -21.62 23.16
C ASN A 239 -22.67 -22.59 22.75
N ASN A 240 -22.31 -23.75 22.19
CA ASN A 240 -23.18 -24.90 21.90
C ASN A 240 -22.74 -26.05 22.81
#